data_AF-A0A2N2NDJ9-F1
#
_entry.id   AF-A0A2N2NDJ9-F1
#
_cell.length_a   1.000
_cell.length_b   1.000
_cell.length_c   1.000
_cell.angle_alpha   90.00
_cell.angle_beta   90.00
_cell.angle_gamma   90.00
#
_symmetry.space_group_name_H-M   'P 1'
#
loop_
_entity.id
_entity.type
_entity.pdbx_description
1 polymer ?
#
loop_
_entity_poly.entity_id
_entity_poly.type
_entity_poly.pdbx_seq_one_letter_code
_entity_poly.pdbx_strand_id
1 'polypeptide(L)'
;MKVQDRCEDRHSSQLKVYQVPFENGQSILDTIQFIVEHLDPTLSFPVSCRIGFCDSCFFRVNGKVVRSCTTLITDDVVIESYKQSVVIRDLVA
;
A
#
# COMPACT_ATOMS: atom_id res chain seq x y z
N MET A 1 -16.42 -38.17 8.34
CA MET A 1 -17.61 -37.30 8.46
C MET A 1 -17.41 -36.31 9.60
N LYS A 2 -16.88 -35.12 9.27
CA LYS A 2 -17.08 -33.83 9.94
C LYS A 2 -16.82 -32.80 8.84
N VAL A 3 -17.89 -32.24 8.32
CA VAL A 3 -17.85 -31.09 7.41
C VAL A 3 -17.84 -29.86 8.29
N GLN A 4 -16.85 -29.02 8.10
CA GLN A 4 -16.96 -27.61 8.45
C GLN A 4 -16.37 -26.85 7.28
N ASP A 5 -17.26 -26.48 6.36
CA ASP A 5 -16.98 -25.47 5.35
C ASP A 5 -16.55 -24.19 6.06
N ARG A 6 -15.36 -23.72 5.70
CA ARG A 6 -15.05 -22.29 5.73
C ARG A 6 -14.15 -21.98 4.54
N CYS A 7 -14.71 -22.10 3.36
CA CYS A 7 -14.25 -21.32 2.21
C CYS A 7 -14.46 -19.85 2.54
N GLU A 8 -13.44 -19.01 2.34
CA GLU A 8 -13.54 -17.81 1.49
C GLU A 8 -12.17 -17.10 1.42
N ASP A 9 -11.61 -17.20 0.21
CA ASP A 9 -10.69 -16.29 -0.45
C ASP A 9 -9.24 -16.16 0.03
N ARG A 10 -8.40 -17.08 -0.49
CA ARG A 10 -7.01 -16.76 -0.79
C ARG A 10 -6.98 -15.73 -1.93
N HIS A 11 -7.13 -14.45 -1.62
CA HIS A 11 -6.73 -13.39 -2.55
C HIS A 11 -5.23 -13.59 -2.80
N SER A 12 -4.87 -14.16 -3.96
CA SER A 12 -3.49 -14.21 -4.42
C SER A 12 -3.02 -12.77 -4.56
N SER A 13 -2.32 -12.24 -3.56
CA SER A 13 -1.72 -10.91 -3.60
C SER A 13 -0.70 -10.89 -4.72
N GLN A 14 -1.11 -10.41 -5.90
CA GLN A 14 -0.21 -10.25 -7.02
C GLN A 14 0.66 -9.03 -6.78
N LEU A 15 1.97 -9.24 -6.66
CA LEU A 15 2.92 -8.15 -6.62
C LEU A 15 2.98 -7.53 -8.02
N LYS A 16 2.60 -6.25 -8.10
CA LYS A 16 2.81 -5.42 -9.28
C LYS A 16 4.07 -4.59 -9.10
N VAL A 17 4.90 -4.53 -10.13
CA VAL A 17 6.13 -3.73 -10.14
C VAL A 17 5.90 -2.50 -10.99
N TYR A 18 6.15 -1.33 -10.42
CA TYR A 18 6.04 -0.04 -11.10
C TYR A 18 7.40 0.64 -11.15
N GLN A 19 7.73 1.25 -12.28
CA GLN A 19 8.90 2.11 -12.41
C GLN A 19 8.46 3.56 -12.22
N VAL A 20 8.89 4.17 -11.13
CA VAL A 20 8.56 5.56 -10.78
C VAL A 20 9.87 6.36 -10.77
N PRO A 21 9.91 7.56 -11.37
CA PRO A 21 11.07 8.43 -11.25
C PRO A 21 11.33 8.77 -9.79
N PHE A 22 12.53 8.47 -9.31
CA PHE A 22 12.93 8.82 -7.96
C PHE A 22 13.40 10.28 -7.90
N GLU A 23 12.72 11.10 -7.10
CA GLU A 23 13.18 12.45 -6.79
C GLU A 23 13.50 12.58 -5.29
N ASN A 24 14.61 13.25 -4.97
CA ASN A 24 15.01 13.46 -3.58
C ASN A 24 13.95 14.24 -2.81
N GLY A 25 13.55 13.72 -1.64
CA GLY A 25 12.55 14.33 -0.78
C GLY A 25 11.11 13.89 -1.05
N GLN A 26 10.88 12.98 -2.01
CA GLN A 26 9.57 12.36 -2.20
C GLN A 26 9.24 11.41 -1.05
N SER A 27 8.00 11.50 -0.57
CA SER A 27 7.44 10.54 0.37
C SER A 27 6.91 9.30 -0.35
N ILE A 28 6.70 8.22 0.40
CA ILE A 28 6.05 7.01 -0.11
C ILE A 28 4.66 7.33 -0.67
N LEU A 29 3.93 8.25 -0.03
CA LEU A 29 2.63 8.69 -0.53
C LEU A 29 2.75 9.35 -1.90
N ASP A 30 3.77 10.17 -2.15
CA ASP A 30 3.96 10.87 -3.43
C ASP A 30 4.22 9.88 -4.56
N THR A 31 4.98 8.81 -4.30
CA THR A 31 5.19 7.72 -5.26
C THR A 31 3.91 6.96 -5.56
N ILE A 32 3.08 6.65 -4.55
CA ILE A 32 1.78 5.98 -4.78
C ILE A 32 0.84 6.90 -5.59
N GLN A 33 0.83 8.20 -5.26
CA GLN A 33 0.08 9.23 -5.96
C GLN A 33 0.52 9.28 -7.45
N PHE A 34 1.83 9.27 -7.71
CA PHE A 34 2.37 9.24 -9.08
C PHE A 34 1.91 8.00 -9.86
N ILE A 35 1.92 6.82 -9.23
CA ILE A 35 1.45 5.57 -9.86
C ILE A 35 -0.01 5.71 -10.30
N VAL A 36 -0.88 6.23 -9.43
CA VAL A 36 -2.30 6.42 -9.76
C VAL A 36 -2.51 7.44 -10.87
N GLU A 37 -1.72 8.52 -10.87
CA GLU A 37 -1.87 9.59 -11.84
C GLU A 37 -1.32 9.23 -13.24
N HIS A 38 -0.27 8.41 -13.31
CA HIS A 38 0.46 8.19 -14.57
C HIS A 38 0.51 6.74 -15.06
N LEU A 39 0.37 5.74 -14.19
CA LEU A 39 0.65 4.34 -14.53
C LEU A 39 -0.58 3.43 -14.39
N ASP A 40 -1.27 3.48 -13.25
CA ASP A 40 -2.41 2.61 -12.93
C ASP A 40 -3.46 3.37 -12.10
N PRO A 41 -4.43 4.03 -12.77
CA PRO A 41 -5.49 4.78 -12.09
C PRO A 41 -6.49 3.90 -11.33
N THR A 42 -6.36 2.56 -11.41
CA THR A 42 -7.24 1.62 -10.68
C THR A 42 -6.74 1.30 -9.27
N LEU A 43 -5.47 1.61 -8.97
CA LEU A 43 -4.84 1.35 -7.68
C LEU A 43 -5.53 2.14 -6.56
N SER A 44 -6.06 1.41 -5.58
CA SER A 44 -6.80 1.99 -4.45
C SER A 44 -5.94 2.04 -3.18
N PHE A 45 -5.90 3.19 -2.50
CA PHE A 45 -5.15 3.37 -1.26
C PHE A 45 -5.81 4.41 -0.32
N PRO A 46 -5.73 4.22 1.02
CA PRO A 46 -6.26 5.16 1.99
C PRO A 46 -5.34 6.38 2.20
N VAL A 47 -5.90 7.57 2.05
CA VAL A 47 -5.22 8.85 2.32
C VAL A 47 -6.22 9.88 2.85
N SER A 48 -5.78 10.77 3.75
CA SER A 48 -6.63 11.82 4.31
C SER A 48 -5.86 13.14 4.49
N CYS A 49 -5.18 13.32 5.61
CA CYS A 49 -4.56 14.58 6.03
C CYS A 49 -3.23 14.93 5.34
N ARG A 50 -2.48 13.95 4.83
CA ARG A 50 -1.17 14.11 4.16
C ARG A 50 -0.04 14.80 4.95
N ILE A 51 -0.29 15.23 6.18
CA ILE A 51 0.65 15.99 7.02
C ILE A 51 1.18 15.19 8.21
N GLY A 52 1.00 13.87 8.22
CA GLY A 52 1.46 13.05 9.34
C GLY A 52 0.61 13.13 10.60
N PHE A 53 -0.63 13.62 10.54
CA PHE A 53 -1.52 13.74 11.70
C PHE A 53 -2.50 12.55 11.83
N CYS A 54 -3.20 12.24 10.75
CA CYS A 54 -4.19 11.18 10.65
C CYS A 54 -3.55 9.80 10.46
N ASP A 55 -4.11 8.82 11.16
CA ASP A 55 -3.68 7.42 11.16
C ASP A 55 -4.21 6.62 9.95
N SER A 56 -4.50 7.27 8.82
CA SER A 56 -5.16 6.64 7.68
C SER A 56 -4.21 5.99 6.68
N CYS A 57 -2.95 6.47 6.60
CA CYS A 57 -2.01 6.12 5.52
C CYS A 57 -0.87 5.21 6.02
N PHE A 58 -1.20 4.25 6.89
CA PHE A 58 -0.25 3.24 7.33
C PHE A 58 -0.12 2.15 6.28
N PHE A 59 1.11 1.92 5.82
CA PHE A 59 1.46 0.83 4.92
C PHE A 59 2.61 0.03 5.50
N ARG A 60 2.73 -1.23 5.11
CA ARG A 60 3.92 -2.03 5.40
C ARG A 60 4.90 -1.83 4.25
N VAL A 61 6.08 -1.31 4.57
CA VAL A 61 7.14 -0.98 3.62
C VAL A 61 8.37 -1.77 4.01
N ASN A 62 8.85 -2.64 3.13
CA ASN A 62 9.98 -3.53 3.40
C ASN A 62 9.83 -4.29 4.74
N GLY A 63 8.61 -4.77 5.03
CA GLY A 63 8.26 -5.51 6.25
C GLY A 63 7.92 -4.64 7.48
N LYS A 64 8.16 -3.33 7.45
CA LYS A 64 7.90 -2.42 8.59
C LYS A 64 6.65 -1.58 8.36
N VAL A 65 5.78 -1.47 9.37
CA VAL A 65 4.62 -0.58 9.28
C VAL A 65 5.09 0.86 9.49
N VAL A 66 4.84 1.72 8.49
CA VAL A 66 5.24 3.12 8.47
C VAL A 66 4.09 4.00 8.01
N ARG A 67 4.19 5.31 8.30
CA ARG A 67 3.24 6.32 7.82
C ARG A 67 3.73 6.85 6.49
N SER A 68 3.04 6.54 5.39
CA SER A 68 3.56 6.80 4.04
C SER A 68 3.70 8.27 3.70
N CYS A 69 2.82 9.14 4.23
CA CYS A 69 2.88 10.59 3.98
C CYS A 69 4.08 11.31 4.60
N THR A 70 4.78 10.71 5.57
CA THR A 70 5.94 11.32 6.22
C THR A 70 7.22 10.52 6.04
N THR A 71 7.11 9.31 5.48
CA THR A 71 8.26 8.44 5.26
C THR A 71 8.83 8.74 3.89
N LEU A 72 10.09 9.16 3.84
CA LEU A 72 10.82 9.40 2.59
C LEU A 72 11.24 8.08 1.95
N ILE A 73 11.28 8.06 0.62
CA ILE A 73 11.87 6.95 -0.13
C ILE A 73 13.37 7.19 -0.26
N THR A 74 14.15 6.13 -0.10
CA THR A 74 15.60 6.16 -0.24
C THR A 74 16.12 5.19 -1.29
N ASP A 75 15.37 4.13 -1.58
CA ASP A 75 15.75 2.98 -2.39
C ASP A 75 14.50 2.23 -2.88
N ASP A 76 14.70 1.02 -3.41
CA ASP A 76 13.62 0.13 -3.82
C ASP A 76 12.75 -0.28 -2.62
N VAL A 77 11.46 0.01 -2.73
CA VAL A 77 10.48 -0.26 -1.67
C VAL A 77 9.41 -1.24 -2.13
N VAL A 78 9.15 -2.23 -1.28
CA VAL A 78 7.98 -3.12 -1.42
C VAL A 78 6.89 -2.60 -0.49
N ILE A 79 5.76 -2.19 -1.06
CA ILE A 79 4.62 -1.64 -0.34
C ILE A 79 3.50 -2.68 -0.27
N GLU A 80 3.04 -2.96 0.94
CA GLU A 80 1.95 -3.86 1.23
C GLU A 80 0.93 -3.19 2.15
N SER A 81 -0.30 -3.71 2.17
CA SER A 81 -1.27 -3.31 3.17
C SER A 81 -0.78 -3.64 4.59
N TYR A 82 -0.94 -2.70 5.53
CA TYR A 82 -0.52 -2.91 6.92
C TYR A 82 -1.31 -4.05 7.59
N LYS A 83 -2.57 -4.28 7.19
CA LYS A 83 -3.45 -5.35 7.67
C LYS A 83 -3.57 -6.46 6.62
N GLN A 84 -2.85 -7.56 6.84
CA GLN A 84 -2.88 -8.73 5.94
C GLN A 84 -4.19 -9.52 5.99
N SER A 85 -4.94 -9.45 7.11
CA SER A 85 -6.13 -10.29 7.32
C SER A 85 -7.44 -9.68 6.81
N VAL A 86 -7.47 -8.39 6.41
CA VAL A 86 -8.70 -7.68 6.07
C VAL A 86 -8.52 -6.81 4.82
N VAL A 87 -7.71 -7.25 3.85
CA VAL A 87 -7.52 -6.48 2.61
C VAL A 87 -8.83 -6.45 1.83
N ILE A 88 -9.39 -5.25 1.66
CA ILE A 88 -10.61 -5.01 0.85
C ILE A 88 -10.22 -4.94 -0.62
N ARG A 89 -9.18 -4.16 -0.95
CA ARG A 89 -8.64 -3.98 -2.31
C ARG A 89 -7.26 -3.33 -2.26
N ASP A 90 -6.29 -3.85 -3.01
CA ASP A 90 -4.93 -3.28 -3.14
C ASP A 90 -4.30 -2.93 -1.78
N LEU A 91 -4.15 -1.63 -1.47
CA LEU A 91 -3.58 -1.12 -0.21
C LEU A 91 -4.65 -0.76 0.84
N VAL A 92 -5.94 -0.97 0.53
CA VAL A 92 -7.08 -0.73 1.42
C VAL A 92 -7.36 -1.99 2.25
N ALA A 93 -7.39 -1.83 3.56
CA ALA A 93 -7.72 -2.89 4.53
C ALA A 93 -8.47 -2.34 5.75
#